data_AF-A0A434AXN7-F1
#
_entry.id   AF-A0A434AXN7-F1
#
_cell.length_a   1.000
_cell.length_b   1.000
_cell.length_c   1.000
_cell.angle_alpha   90.00
_cell.angle_beta   90.00
_cell.angle_gamma   90.00
#
_symmetry.space_group_name_H-M   'P 1'
#
loop_
_entity.id
_entity.type
_entity.pdbx_description
1 polymer ?
#
loop_
_entity_poly.entity_id
_entity_poly.type
_entity_poly.pdbx_seq_one_letter_code
_entity_poly.pdbx_strand_id
1 'polypeptide(L)'
;MSARYFKFRQEELPVAGDLMLQLINRDISDFEAFSPEYNGEYVTGVRNQISKVRDLTQSPLLTAEIAKITEDLYLSMDQVLPLLNRIAAYAQRANKSLNIKYAAFGVKEAKKNLRSRNVEGYCAKVKVVQQNIANNLEALKGKGYKEELGTELETLTQKIYDLNLVQEGKLRERKQLVIDNNSEFNVLWSMLSDISKTGKLVMSYDKTKADDYRLNQIIKLVRKPVVVEKIKPIPVSEPSTEIPTPRAEVPNETSEAIG
;
A
#
# COMPACT_ATOMS: atom_id res chain seq x y z
N MET A 1 -4.76 -15.44 0.98
CA MET A 1 -3.72 -16.00 0.10
C MET A 1 -3.42 -14.97 -0.97
N SER A 2 -2.16 -14.61 -1.20
CA SER A 2 -1.80 -13.72 -2.31
C SER A 2 -1.97 -14.50 -3.61
N ALA A 3 -2.77 -14.01 -4.56
CA ALA A 3 -2.85 -14.65 -5.88
C ALA A 3 -1.49 -14.51 -6.55
N ARG A 4 -0.97 -15.63 -7.06
CA ARG A 4 0.32 -15.63 -7.74
C ARG A 4 0.12 -15.11 -9.17
N TYR A 5 0.43 -13.83 -9.40
CA TYR A 5 0.31 -13.17 -10.71
C TYR A 5 1.37 -13.63 -11.71
N PHE A 6 1.34 -14.89 -12.15
CA PHE A 6 2.44 -15.48 -12.93
C PHE A 6 3.81 -15.04 -12.34
N LYS A 7 4.77 -14.61 -13.17
CA LYS A 7 6.06 -14.06 -12.75
C LYS A 7 6.04 -12.54 -12.53
N PHE A 8 4.89 -11.87 -12.68
CA PHE A 8 4.76 -10.42 -12.51
C PHE A 8 4.83 -10.04 -11.03
N ARG A 9 5.44 -8.88 -10.76
CA ARG A 9 5.29 -8.18 -9.50
C ARG A 9 4.00 -7.35 -9.53
N GLN A 10 3.45 -7.03 -8.36
CA GLN A 10 2.16 -6.35 -8.27
C GLN A 10 2.20 -4.97 -8.94
N GLU A 11 3.29 -4.22 -8.74
CA GLU A 11 3.56 -2.94 -9.38
C GLU A 11 3.74 -3.00 -10.90
N GLU A 12 3.96 -4.19 -11.46
CA GLU A 12 4.12 -4.39 -12.91
C GLU A 12 2.77 -4.61 -13.62
N LEU A 13 1.70 -4.93 -12.88
CA LEU A 13 0.40 -5.28 -13.46
C LEU A 13 -0.27 -4.14 -14.23
N PRO A 14 -0.24 -2.87 -13.79
CA PRO A 14 -0.81 -1.77 -14.58
C PRO A 14 -0.13 -1.62 -15.95
N VAL A 15 1.21 -1.71 -15.98
CA VAL A 15 1.98 -1.61 -17.24
C VAL A 15 1.71 -2.82 -18.14
N ALA A 16 1.67 -4.02 -17.56
CA ALA A 16 1.27 -5.22 -18.30
C ALA A 16 -0.15 -5.08 -18.88
N GLY A 17 -1.06 -4.45 -18.13
CA GLY A 17 -2.41 -4.16 -18.57
C GLY A 17 -2.47 -3.19 -19.74
N ASP A 18 -1.71 -2.09 -19.70
CA ASP A 18 -1.63 -1.15 -20.82
C ASP A 18 -1.10 -1.82 -22.09
N LEU A 19 -0.10 -2.70 -21.96
CA LEU A 19 0.43 -3.47 -23.10
C LEU A 19 -0.61 -4.43 -23.67
N MET A 20 -1.33 -5.16 -22.81
CA MET A 20 -2.43 -6.04 -23.25
C MET A 20 -3.57 -5.26 -23.89
N LEU A 21 -3.88 -4.06 -23.40
CA LEU A 21 -4.85 -3.16 -24.01
C LEU A 21 -4.44 -2.73 -25.41
N GLN A 22 -3.15 -2.46 -25.65
CA GLN A 22 -2.69 -2.12 -26.99
C GLN A 22 -2.88 -3.29 -27.96
N LEU A 23 -2.59 -4.52 -27.50
CA LEU A 23 -2.79 -5.72 -28.32
C LEU A 23 -4.27 -5.96 -28.64
N ILE A 24 -5.16 -5.95 -27.64
CA ILE A 24 -6.59 -6.21 -27.89
C ILE A 24 -7.21 -5.11 -28.78
N ASN A 25 -6.79 -3.85 -28.64
CA ASN A 25 -7.28 -2.78 -29.53
C ASN A 25 -6.78 -2.95 -30.98
N ARG A 26 -5.54 -3.44 -31.17
CA ARG A 26 -5.00 -3.74 -32.50
C ARG A 26 -5.81 -4.83 -33.21
N ASP A 27 -6.25 -5.84 -32.45
CA ASP A 27 -6.90 -7.04 -32.99
C ASP A 27 -8.39 -7.15 -32.63
N ILE A 28 -9.05 -6.03 -32.29
CA ILE A 28 -10.40 -6.05 -31.69
C ILE A 28 -11.44 -6.73 -32.58
N SER A 29 -11.35 -6.56 -33.91
CA SER A 29 -12.27 -7.18 -34.85
C SER A 29 -12.27 -8.70 -34.79
N ASP A 30 -11.09 -9.30 -34.57
CA ASP A 30 -10.96 -10.76 -34.45
C ASP A 30 -11.50 -11.26 -33.10
N PHE A 31 -11.33 -10.47 -32.05
CA PHE A 31 -11.90 -10.75 -30.72
C PHE A 31 -13.43 -10.66 -30.72
N GLU A 32 -14.00 -9.62 -31.34
CA GLU A 32 -15.46 -9.45 -31.47
C GLU A 32 -16.08 -10.56 -32.34
N ALA A 33 -15.38 -10.99 -33.39
CA ALA A 33 -15.80 -12.14 -34.19
C ALA A 33 -15.77 -13.46 -33.42
N PHE A 34 -14.84 -13.61 -32.46
CA PHE A 34 -14.75 -14.78 -31.59
C PHE A 34 -15.84 -14.79 -30.50
N SER A 35 -16.10 -13.65 -29.85
CA SER A 35 -17.16 -13.51 -28.85
C SER A 35 -17.64 -12.05 -28.74
N PRO A 36 -18.96 -11.79 -28.67
CA PRO A 36 -19.51 -10.45 -28.49
C PRO A 36 -19.19 -9.83 -27.13
N GLU A 37 -18.65 -10.61 -26.17
CA GLU A 37 -18.21 -10.12 -24.87
C GLU A 37 -16.99 -9.19 -24.97
N TYR A 38 -16.14 -9.35 -25.99
CA TYR A 38 -14.94 -8.53 -26.20
C TYR A 38 -15.23 -7.22 -26.94
N ASN A 39 -16.28 -6.52 -26.51
CA ASN A 39 -16.72 -5.27 -27.12
C ASN A 39 -16.04 -4.03 -26.47
N GLY A 40 -16.43 -2.85 -26.93
CA GLY A 40 -15.91 -1.58 -26.39
C GLY A 40 -16.15 -1.36 -24.88
N GLU A 41 -17.20 -1.94 -24.30
CA GLU A 41 -17.44 -1.87 -22.85
C GLU A 41 -16.41 -2.69 -22.08
N TYR A 42 -16.08 -3.90 -22.55
CA TYR A 42 -15.03 -4.73 -21.96
C TYR A 42 -13.68 -4.00 -21.96
N VAL A 43 -13.27 -3.45 -23.10
CA VAL A 43 -12.02 -2.70 -23.24
C VAL A 43 -11.99 -1.49 -22.29
N THR A 44 -13.12 -0.80 -22.16
CA THR A 44 -13.26 0.32 -21.22
C THR A 44 -13.18 -0.14 -19.77
N GLY A 45 -13.80 -1.28 -19.43
CA GLY A 45 -13.71 -1.90 -18.11
C GLY A 45 -12.28 -2.25 -17.72
N VAL A 46 -11.51 -2.84 -18.64
CA VAL A 46 -10.09 -3.16 -18.43
C VAL A 46 -9.27 -1.88 -18.20
N ARG A 47 -9.49 -0.83 -19.02
CA ARG A 47 -8.82 0.47 -18.86
C ARG A 47 -9.12 1.11 -17.49
N ASN A 48 -10.38 1.10 -17.09
CA ASN A 48 -10.80 1.65 -15.80
C ASN A 48 -10.18 0.87 -14.64
N GLN A 49 -10.10 -0.46 -14.75
CA GLN A 49 -9.47 -1.29 -13.73
C GLN A 49 -7.96 -1.04 -13.62
N ILE A 50 -7.26 -0.81 -14.75
CA ILE A 50 -5.84 -0.42 -14.75
C ILE A 50 -5.63 0.91 -14.02
N SER A 51 -6.43 1.93 -14.35
CA SER A 51 -6.37 3.24 -13.67
C SER A 51 -6.65 3.09 -12.18
N LYS A 52 -7.72 2.37 -11.82
CA LYS A 52 -8.09 2.11 -10.43
C LYS A 52 -6.92 1.50 -9.66
N VAL A 53 -6.31 0.45 -10.19
CA VAL A 53 -5.18 -0.24 -9.56
C VAL A 53 -3.93 0.64 -9.45
N ARG A 54 -3.66 1.50 -10.44
CA ARG A 54 -2.56 2.47 -10.43
C ARG A 54 -2.73 3.52 -9.33
N ASP A 55 -3.97 3.91 -9.05
CA ASP A 55 -4.31 4.94 -8.08
C ASP A 55 -4.52 4.39 -6.66
N LEU A 56 -4.43 3.06 -6.47
CA LEU A 56 -4.50 2.44 -5.14
C LEU A 56 -3.32 2.92 -4.30
N THR A 57 -3.62 3.75 -3.32
CA THR A 57 -2.63 4.20 -2.34
C THR A 57 -2.44 3.14 -1.27
N GLN A 58 -1.19 2.71 -1.08
CA GLN A 58 -0.75 2.06 0.16
C GLN A 58 -0.54 3.17 1.19
N SER A 59 -1.60 3.63 1.87
CA SER A 59 -1.58 4.90 2.63
C SER A 59 -0.42 4.98 3.65
N PRO A 60 0.65 5.76 3.36
CA PRO A 60 1.72 6.01 4.32
C PRO A 60 1.19 6.81 5.52
N LEU A 61 0.10 7.56 5.31
CA LEU A 61 -0.60 8.30 6.35
C LEU A 61 -1.12 7.36 7.45
N LEU A 62 -1.78 6.25 7.10
CA LEU A 62 -2.24 5.28 8.11
C LEU A 62 -1.08 4.69 8.92
N THR A 63 0.06 4.45 8.27
CA THR A 63 1.27 3.96 8.95
C THR A 63 1.82 5.00 9.92
N ALA A 64 1.89 6.27 9.50
CA ALA A 64 2.33 7.38 10.33
C ALA A 64 1.37 7.64 11.51
N GLU A 65 0.06 7.57 11.28
CA GLU A 65 -0.96 7.68 12.32
C GLU A 65 -0.80 6.59 13.39
N ILE A 66 -0.67 5.33 12.97
CA ILE A 66 -0.44 4.21 13.91
C ILE A 66 0.84 4.42 14.70
N ALA A 67 1.92 4.87 14.06
CA ALA A 67 3.18 5.14 14.75
C ALA A 67 3.02 6.22 15.83
N LYS A 68 2.34 7.33 15.50
CA LYS A 68 2.06 8.41 16.44
C LYS A 68 1.19 7.95 17.62
N ILE A 69 0.12 7.20 17.35
CA ILE A 69 -0.74 6.65 18.42
C ILE A 69 0.06 5.73 19.35
N THR A 70 0.97 4.93 18.79
CA THR A 70 1.85 4.04 19.57
C THR A 70 2.78 4.82 20.49
N GLU A 71 3.36 5.92 19.98
CA GLU A 71 4.18 6.83 20.77
C GLU A 71 3.38 7.46 21.91
N ASP A 72 2.22 8.04 21.62
CA ASP A 72 1.34 8.66 22.61
C ASP A 72 0.88 7.67 23.70
N LEU A 73 0.62 6.43 23.31
CA LEU A 73 0.27 5.33 24.21
C LEU A 73 1.42 5.02 25.17
N TYR A 74 2.65 4.85 24.66
CA TYR A 74 3.80 4.55 25.49
C TYR A 74 4.20 5.69 26.41
N LEU A 75 4.13 6.94 25.92
CA LEU A 75 4.32 8.12 26.76
C LEU A 75 3.32 8.15 27.92
N SER A 76 2.04 7.85 27.64
CA SER A 76 1.00 7.82 28.67
C SER A 76 1.26 6.68 29.69
N MET A 77 1.71 5.52 29.24
CA MET A 77 2.11 4.41 30.13
C MET A 77 3.30 4.78 31.03
N ASP A 78 4.29 5.51 30.50
CA ASP A 78 5.45 5.95 31.25
C ASP A 78 5.09 7.01 32.30
N GLN A 79 4.13 7.87 32.00
CA GLN A 79 3.57 8.86 32.94
C GLN A 79 2.82 8.22 34.12
N VAL A 80 2.20 7.05 33.95
CA VAL A 80 1.50 6.33 35.03
C VAL A 80 2.48 5.77 36.07
N LEU A 81 3.66 5.32 35.64
CA LEU A 81 4.63 4.64 36.51
C LEU A 81 4.97 5.44 37.80
N PRO A 82 5.31 6.75 37.75
CA PRO A 82 5.55 7.54 38.95
C PRO A 82 4.31 7.70 39.84
N LEU A 83 3.09 7.75 39.27
CA LEU A 83 1.85 7.82 40.06
C LEU A 83 1.65 6.55 40.87
N LEU A 84 1.82 5.39 40.24
CA LEU A 84 1.78 4.10 40.94
C LEU A 84 2.84 3.99 42.05
N ASN A 85 4.04 4.54 41.84
CA ASN A 85 5.07 4.58 42.89
C ASN A 85 4.62 5.41 44.10
N ARG A 86 4.02 6.59 43.86
CA ARG A 86 3.49 7.45 44.93
C ARG A 86 2.37 6.73 45.68
N ILE A 87 1.42 6.11 44.97
CA ILE A 87 0.32 5.34 45.55
C ILE A 87 0.85 4.18 46.41
N ALA A 88 1.84 3.43 45.92
CA ALA A 88 2.48 2.38 46.70
C ALA A 88 3.11 2.92 47.99
N ALA A 89 3.79 4.06 47.94
CA ALA A 89 4.39 4.68 49.12
C ALA A 89 3.33 5.07 50.17
N TYR A 90 2.20 5.65 49.75
CA TYR A 90 1.09 5.95 50.66
C TYR A 90 0.47 4.69 51.26
N ALA A 91 0.20 3.68 50.44
CA ALA A 91 -0.34 2.40 50.91
C ALA A 91 0.61 1.71 51.91
N GLN A 92 1.93 1.75 51.65
CA GLN A 92 2.93 1.21 52.58
C GLN A 92 2.94 1.96 53.91
N ARG A 93 2.88 3.31 53.89
CA ARG A 93 2.81 4.14 55.10
C ARG A 93 1.51 3.94 55.87
N ALA A 94 0.42 3.62 55.18
CA ALA A 94 -0.89 3.35 55.76
C ALA A 94 -1.09 1.89 56.18
N ASN A 95 -0.12 0.99 55.95
CA ASN A 95 -0.29 -0.47 56.01
C ASN A 95 -0.94 -1.01 57.31
N LYS A 96 -0.75 -0.35 58.46
CA LYS A 96 -1.38 -0.77 59.74
C LYS A 96 -2.86 -0.37 59.87
N SER A 97 -3.33 0.54 59.02
CA SER A 97 -4.67 1.13 59.03
C SER A 97 -5.47 0.77 57.78
N LEU A 98 -4.88 0.02 56.84
CA LEU A 98 -5.57 -0.49 55.67
C LEU A 98 -6.43 -1.70 56.05
N ASN A 99 -7.55 -1.87 55.35
CA ASN A 99 -8.42 -3.04 55.41
C ASN A 99 -7.78 -4.28 54.77
N ILE A 100 -6.68 -4.09 54.04
CA ILE A 100 -5.91 -5.14 53.35
C ILE A 100 -4.42 -4.96 53.60
N LYS A 101 -3.64 -6.03 53.43
CA LYS A 101 -2.18 -5.94 53.44
C LYS A 101 -1.69 -5.11 52.25
N TYR A 102 -0.66 -4.29 52.45
CA TYR A 102 -0.01 -3.53 51.38
C TYR A 102 0.37 -4.38 50.15
N ALA A 103 0.82 -5.62 50.36
CA ALA A 103 1.17 -6.53 49.26
C ALA A 103 -0.02 -6.87 48.34
N ALA A 104 -1.25 -6.80 48.85
CA ALA A 104 -2.48 -7.06 48.11
C ALA A 104 -3.06 -5.79 47.45
N PHE A 105 -2.38 -4.64 47.55
CA PHE A 105 -2.90 -3.37 47.00
C PHE A 105 -2.94 -3.36 45.46
N GLY A 106 -2.20 -4.25 44.80
CA GLY A 106 -2.25 -4.48 43.34
C GLY A 106 -1.25 -3.67 42.50
N VAL A 107 -0.45 -2.79 43.13
CA VAL A 107 0.48 -1.91 42.41
C VAL A 107 1.60 -2.68 41.71
N LYS A 108 2.10 -3.77 42.32
CA LYS A 108 3.19 -4.57 41.76
C LYS A 108 2.80 -5.18 40.42
N GLU A 109 1.59 -5.75 40.35
CA GLU A 109 1.04 -6.38 39.16
C GLU A 109 0.74 -5.34 38.07
N ALA A 110 0.18 -4.18 38.43
CA ALA A 110 -0.03 -3.08 37.48
C ALA A 110 1.29 -2.61 36.85
N LYS A 111 2.34 -2.38 37.67
CA LYS A 111 3.67 -1.99 37.20
C LYS A 111 4.33 -3.04 36.32
N LYS A 112 4.13 -4.33 36.61
CA LYS A 112 4.66 -5.42 35.77
C LYS A 112 4.12 -5.31 34.35
N ASN A 113 2.81 -5.10 34.21
CA ASN A 113 2.17 -4.99 32.90
C ASN A 113 2.59 -3.71 32.16
N LEU A 114 2.78 -2.58 32.85
CA LEU A 114 3.32 -1.36 32.23
C LEU A 114 4.71 -1.60 31.61
N ARG A 115 5.61 -2.25 32.36
CA ARG A 115 6.99 -2.52 31.90
C ARG A 115 7.03 -3.46 30.70
N SER A 116 6.09 -4.40 30.60
CA SER A 116 5.96 -5.30 29.46
C SER A 116 5.10 -4.72 28.34
N ARG A 117 4.71 -3.43 28.40
CA ARG A 117 3.80 -2.78 27.45
C ARG A 117 2.48 -3.53 27.21
N ASN A 118 2.02 -4.28 28.22
CA ASN A 118 0.76 -5.02 28.17
C ASN A 118 -0.36 -4.10 28.64
N VAL A 119 -1.04 -3.44 27.71
CA VAL A 119 -2.06 -2.43 28.01
C VAL A 119 -3.29 -3.06 28.66
N GLU A 120 -3.82 -4.15 28.11
CA GLU A 120 -4.99 -4.85 28.63
C GLU A 120 -4.72 -5.39 30.03
N GLY A 121 -3.54 -5.99 30.22
CA GLY A 121 -3.07 -6.46 31.52
C GLY A 121 -2.93 -5.32 32.52
N TYR A 122 -2.43 -4.15 32.10
CA TYR A 122 -2.35 -2.96 32.95
C TYR A 122 -3.75 -2.46 33.33
N CYS A 123 -4.65 -2.23 32.36
CA CYS A 123 -6.02 -1.76 32.58
C CYS A 123 -6.81 -2.70 33.50
N ALA A 124 -6.60 -4.02 33.39
CA ALA A 124 -7.23 -4.98 34.30
C ALA A 124 -6.69 -4.89 35.73
N LYS A 125 -5.37 -4.69 35.90
CA LYS A 125 -4.74 -4.67 37.24
C LYS A 125 -4.84 -3.32 37.94
N VAL A 126 -4.87 -2.21 37.22
CA VAL A 126 -5.03 -0.88 37.82
C VAL A 126 -6.43 -0.68 38.43
N LYS A 127 -7.47 -1.37 37.92
CA LYS A 127 -8.79 -1.41 38.56
C LYS A 127 -8.75 -1.92 40.00
N VAL A 128 -7.89 -2.89 40.29
CA VAL A 128 -7.68 -3.39 41.66
C VAL A 128 -7.06 -2.29 42.53
N VAL A 129 -6.11 -1.52 41.98
CA VAL A 129 -5.50 -0.39 42.68
C VAL A 129 -6.54 0.70 42.96
N GLN A 130 -7.33 1.09 41.96
CA GLN A 130 -8.40 2.08 42.09
C GLN A 130 -9.44 1.67 43.14
N GLN A 131 -9.90 0.42 43.11
CA GLN A 131 -10.82 -0.11 44.12
C GLN A 131 -10.22 -0.08 45.52
N ASN A 132 -8.94 -0.43 45.66
CA ASN A 132 -8.26 -0.42 46.96
C ASN A 132 -8.00 0.99 47.48
N ILE A 133 -7.82 1.98 46.60
CA ILE A 133 -7.81 3.40 46.97
C ILE A 133 -9.16 3.79 47.54
N ALA A 134 -10.26 3.54 46.80
CA ALA A 134 -11.60 3.88 47.22
C ALA A 134 -11.98 3.24 48.57
N ASN A 135 -11.68 1.96 48.74
CA ASN A 135 -12.00 1.20 49.95
C ASN A 135 -11.15 1.58 51.19
N ASN A 136 -10.06 2.34 51.01
CA ASN A 136 -9.13 2.70 52.09
C ASN A 136 -8.83 4.20 52.12
N LEU A 137 -9.72 5.03 51.55
CA LEU A 137 -9.44 6.44 51.30
C LEU A 137 -9.07 7.21 52.58
N GLU A 138 -9.81 7.01 53.67
CA GLU A 138 -9.56 7.69 54.94
C GLU A 138 -8.20 7.30 55.56
N ALA A 139 -7.84 6.01 55.50
CA ALA A 139 -6.55 5.53 55.97
C ALA A 139 -5.38 6.11 55.14
N LEU A 140 -5.58 6.27 53.84
CA LEU A 140 -4.60 6.88 52.94
C LEU A 140 -4.48 8.39 53.18
N LYS A 141 -5.60 9.11 53.31
CA LYS A 141 -5.65 10.55 53.66
C LYS A 141 -4.93 10.83 54.97
N GLY A 142 -5.10 9.96 55.97
CA GLY A 142 -4.36 10.04 57.23
C GLY A 142 -2.83 9.95 57.08
N LYS A 143 -2.31 9.57 55.91
CA LYS A 143 -0.87 9.58 55.56
C LYS A 143 -0.49 10.63 54.51
N GLY A 144 -1.39 11.55 54.19
CA GLY A 144 -1.17 12.64 53.25
C GLY A 144 -1.43 12.28 51.79
N TYR A 145 -2.20 11.21 51.53
CA TYR A 145 -2.73 10.95 50.20
C TYR A 145 -3.72 12.06 49.80
N LYS A 146 -3.66 12.45 48.53
CA LYS A 146 -4.49 13.48 47.91
C LYS A 146 -5.38 12.82 46.86
N GLU A 147 -6.67 13.13 46.86
CA GLU A 147 -7.64 12.53 45.93
C GLU A 147 -7.29 12.82 44.47
N GLU A 148 -6.68 13.97 44.20
CA GLU A 148 -6.21 14.37 42.87
C GLU A 148 -5.24 13.34 42.27
N LEU A 149 -4.47 12.63 43.10
CA LEU A 149 -3.58 11.56 42.63
C LEU A 149 -4.35 10.35 42.10
N GLY A 150 -5.51 10.05 42.70
CA GLY A 150 -6.43 9.00 42.24
C GLY A 150 -7.10 9.40 40.94
N THR A 151 -7.61 10.63 40.86
CA THR A 151 -8.20 11.19 39.65
C THR A 151 -7.20 11.25 38.48
N GLU A 152 -5.95 11.61 38.74
CA GLU A 152 -4.89 11.62 37.73
C GLU A 152 -4.59 10.21 37.20
N LEU A 153 -4.53 9.22 38.09
CA LEU A 153 -4.36 7.81 37.70
C LEU A 153 -5.54 7.32 36.84
N GLU A 154 -6.77 7.63 37.23
CA GLU A 154 -7.99 7.29 36.47
C GLU A 154 -7.97 7.93 35.09
N THR A 155 -7.67 9.22 35.01
CA THR A 155 -7.61 9.98 33.75
C THR A 155 -6.57 9.39 32.80
N LEU A 156 -5.35 9.13 33.27
CA LEU A 156 -4.30 8.53 32.43
C LEU A 156 -4.63 7.09 32.05
N THR A 157 -5.26 6.33 32.94
CA THR A 157 -5.71 4.96 32.62
C THR A 157 -6.75 4.96 31.51
N GLN A 158 -7.72 5.88 31.59
CA GLN A 158 -8.75 6.02 30.56
C GLN A 158 -8.11 6.42 29.22
N LYS A 159 -7.20 7.41 29.23
CA LYS A 159 -6.45 7.81 28.04
C LYS A 159 -5.69 6.63 27.41
N ILE A 160 -5.01 5.81 28.21
CA ILE A 160 -4.30 4.60 27.73
C ILE A 160 -5.27 3.63 27.07
N TYR A 161 -6.42 3.38 27.69
CA TYR A 161 -7.45 2.50 27.15
C TYR A 161 -8.00 3.01 25.81
N ASP A 162 -8.32 4.30 25.74
CA ASP A 162 -8.85 4.93 24.53
C ASP A 162 -7.83 4.89 23.38
N LEU A 163 -6.57 5.20 23.66
CA LEU A 163 -5.48 5.10 22.67
C LEU A 163 -5.31 3.67 22.15
N ASN A 164 -5.42 2.66 23.02
CA ASN A 164 -5.36 1.25 22.62
C ASN A 164 -6.50 0.88 21.67
N LEU A 165 -7.73 1.34 21.95
CA LEU A 165 -8.87 1.12 21.07
C LEU A 165 -8.71 1.82 19.72
N VAL A 166 -8.22 3.06 19.71
CA VAL A 166 -7.95 3.80 18.47
C VAL A 166 -6.87 3.09 17.64
N GLN A 167 -5.79 2.62 18.28
CA GLN A 167 -4.73 1.86 17.62
C GLN A 167 -5.26 0.59 16.96
N GLU A 168 -6.08 -0.20 17.68
CA GLU A 168 -6.72 -1.40 17.15
C GLU A 168 -7.64 -1.09 15.96
N GLY A 169 -8.43 -0.01 16.05
CA GLY A 169 -9.25 0.47 14.95
C GLY A 169 -8.42 0.77 13.70
N LYS A 170 -7.32 1.51 13.84
CA LYS A 170 -6.41 1.86 12.73
C LYS A 170 -5.69 0.65 12.16
N LEU A 171 -5.31 -0.32 12.99
CA LEU A 171 -4.73 -1.57 12.52
C LEU A 171 -5.70 -2.39 11.68
N ARG A 172 -7.00 -2.40 12.04
CA ARG A 172 -8.06 -3.04 11.24
C ARG A 172 -8.28 -2.31 9.93
N GLU A 173 -8.37 -0.97 9.96
CA GLU A 173 -8.48 -0.13 8.77
C GLU A 173 -7.36 -0.42 7.77
N ARG A 174 -6.10 -0.45 8.24
CA ARG A 174 -4.95 -0.80 7.40
C ARG A 174 -5.04 -2.22 6.82
N LYS A 175 -5.45 -3.21 7.62
CA LYS A 175 -5.63 -4.59 7.14
C LYS A 175 -6.70 -4.66 6.05
N GLN A 176 -7.82 -3.97 6.26
CA GLN A 176 -8.91 -3.93 5.29
C GLN A 176 -8.46 -3.27 3.98
N LEU A 177 -7.76 -2.14 4.05
CA LEU A 177 -7.20 -1.47 2.87
C LEU A 177 -6.27 -2.40 2.06
N VAL A 178 -5.43 -3.19 2.73
CA VAL A 178 -4.57 -4.18 2.06
C VAL A 178 -5.40 -5.28 1.38
N ILE A 179 -6.46 -5.76 2.02
CA ILE A 179 -7.38 -6.76 1.45
C ILE A 179 -8.08 -6.19 0.22
N ASP A 180 -8.66 -4.99 0.35
CA ASP A 180 -9.38 -4.30 -0.70
C ASP A 180 -8.46 -4.04 -1.89
N ASN A 181 -7.27 -3.47 -1.66
CA ASN A 181 -6.29 -3.24 -2.70
C ASN A 181 -5.93 -4.55 -3.43
N ASN A 182 -5.63 -5.62 -2.69
CA ASN A 182 -5.30 -6.91 -3.30
C ASN A 182 -6.46 -7.49 -4.12
N SER A 183 -7.71 -7.25 -3.71
CA SER A 183 -8.88 -7.68 -4.47
C SER A 183 -8.93 -7.02 -5.86
N GLU A 184 -8.60 -5.73 -5.95
CA GLU A 184 -8.57 -5.00 -7.21
C GLU A 184 -7.45 -5.47 -8.15
N PHE A 185 -6.28 -5.80 -7.59
CA PHE A 185 -5.20 -6.43 -8.37
C PHE A 185 -5.60 -7.82 -8.88
N ASN A 186 -6.36 -8.60 -8.10
CA ASN A 186 -6.88 -9.90 -8.53
C ASN A 186 -7.88 -9.76 -9.68
N VAL A 187 -8.76 -8.76 -9.62
CA VAL A 187 -9.72 -8.46 -10.71
C VAL A 187 -8.95 -8.11 -11.98
N LEU A 188 -7.97 -7.19 -11.90
CA LEU A 188 -7.13 -6.86 -13.05
C LEU A 188 -6.43 -8.10 -13.60
N TRP A 189 -5.82 -8.91 -12.74
CA TRP A 189 -5.12 -10.12 -13.17
C TRP A 189 -6.04 -11.13 -13.87
N SER A 190 -7.29 -11.27 -13.42
CA SER A 190 -8.28 -12.12 -14.07
C SER A 190 -8.54 -11.65 -15.50
N MET A 191 -8.75 -10.34 -15.70
CA MET A 191 -8.94 -9.75 -17.03
C MET A 191 -7.70 -9.96 -17.92
N LEU A 192 -6.49 -9.70 -17.42
CA LEU A 192 -5.27 -9.89 -18.21
C LEU A 192 -5.01 -11.35 -18.56
N SER A 193 -5.35 -12.26 -17.65
CA SER A 193 -5.23 -13.71 -17.88
C SER A 193 -6.21 -14.18 -18.93
N ASP A 194 -7.41 -13.64 -18.94
CA ASP A 194 -8.43 -13.91 -19.96
C ASP A 194 -7.96 -13.41 -21.33
N ILE A 195 -7.58 -12.13 -21.46
CA ILE A 195 -7.04 -11.55 -22.70
C ILE A 195 -5.85 -12.38 -23.22
N SER A 196 -4.92 -12.78 -22.35
CA SER A 196 -3.78 -13.60 -22.75
C SER A 196 -4.20 -14.96 -23.31
N LYS A 197 -5.14 -15.65 -22.66
CA LYS A 197 -5.60 -16.97 -23.09
C LYS A 197 -6.36 -16.86 -24.41
N THR A 198 -7.30 -15.94 -24.49
CA THR A 198 -8.15 -15.74 -25.66
C THR A 198 -7.35 -15.21 -26.84
N GLY A 199 -6.51 -14.20 -26.65
CA GLY A 199 -5.68 -13.65 -27.74
C GLY A 199 -4.78 -14.68 -28.40
N LYS A 200 -4.18 -15.61 -27.63
CA LYS A 200 -3.42 -16.72 -28.20
C LYS A 200 -4.27 -17.66 -29.06
N LEU A 201 -5.53 -17.87 -28.66
CA LEU A 201 -6.46 -18.77 -29.34
C LEU A 201 -6.97 -18.12 -30.63
N VAL A 202 -7.49 -16.90 -30.52
CA VAL A 202 -8.02 -16.12 -31.64
C VAL A 202 -6.93 -15.91 -32.70
N MET A 203 -5.71 -15.56 -32.29
CA MET A 203 -4.58 -15.34 -33.20
C MET A 203 -3.87 -16.64 -33.65
N SER A 204 -4.42 -17.82 -33.39
CA SER A 204 -3.71 -19.09 -33.65
C SER A 204 -3.25 -19.30 -35.10
N TYR A 205 -3.91 -18.64 -36.07
CA TYR A 205 -3.54 -18.62 -37.48
C TYR A 205 -2.32 -17.73 -37.79
N ASP A 206 -2.01 -16.75 -36.95
CA ASP A 206 -0.83 -15.88 -37.03
C ASP A 206 0.03 -16.10 -35.77
N LYS A 207 1.02 -16.98 -35.91
CA LYS A 207 1.93 -17.35 -34.83
C LYS A 207 2.65 -16.14 -34.21
N THR A 208 2.94 -15.12 -34.99
CA THR A 208 3.63 -13.92 -34.49
C THR A 208 2.71 -13.14 -33.57
N LYS A 209 1.48 -12.86 -34.01
CA LYS A 209 0.47 -12.19 -33.19
C LYS A 209 0.09 -13.01 -31.96
N ALA A 210 -0.07 -14.33 -32.10
CA ALA A 210 -0.35 -15.20 -30.95
C ALA A 210 0.77 -15.18 -29.90
N ASP A 211 2.03 -15.04 -30.32
CA ASP A 211 3.16 -14.96 -29.40
C ASP A 211 3.16 -13.64 -28.60
N ASP A 212 2.67 -12.53 -29.15
CA ASP A 212 2.53 -11.25 -28.45
C ASP A 212 1.66 -11.37 -27.19
N TYR A 213 0.60 -12.17 -27.24
CA TYR A 213 -0.32 -12.39 -26.10
C TYR A 213 0.25 -13.30 -25.01
N ARG A 214 1.44 -13.88 -25.18
CA ARG A 214 2.06 -14.71 -24.13
C ARG A 214 2.52 -13.84 -22.98
N LEU A 215 2.09 -14.17 -21.76
CA LEU A 215 2.56 -13.52 -20.52
C LEU A 215 4.10 -13.44 -20.41
N ASN A 216 4.82 -14.43 -20.95
CA ASN A 216 6.29 -14.44 -21.01
C ASN A 216 6.88 -13.36 -21.94
N GLN A 217 6.16 -12.92 -22.99
CA GLN A 217 6.60 -11.82 -23.83
C GLN A 217 6.22 -10.47 -23.21
N ILE A 218 5.01 -10.37 -22.65
CA ILE A 218 4.56 -9.18 -21.92
C ILE A 218 5.50 -8.86 -20.76
N ILE A 219 5.89 -9.85 -19.95
CA ILE A 219 6.82 -9.61 -18.84
C ILE A 219 8.21 -9.14 -19.32
N LYS A 220 8.67 -9.63 -20.48
CA LYS A 220 9.91 -9.13 -21.07
C LYS A 220 9.76 -7.68 -21.46
N LEU A 221 8.63 -7.30 -22.09
CA LEU A 221 8.32 -5.92 -22.46
C LEU A 221 8.28 -4.99 -21.25
N VAL A 222 7.59 -5.39 -20.18
CA VAL A 222 7.52 -4.61 -18.93
C VAL A 222 8.91 -4.39 -18.31
N ARG A 223 9.80 -5.39 -18.42
CA ARG A 223 11.14 -5.36 -17.82
C ARG A 223 12.25 -4.98 -18.80
N LYS A 224 11.91 -4.52 -20.02
CA LYS A 224 12.93 -4.07 -20.97
C LYS A 224 13.72 -2.93 -20.31
N PRO A 225 15.06 -3.01 -20.22
CA PRO A 225 15.84 -1.86 -19.79
C PRO A 225 15.59 -0.72 -20.79
N VAL A 226 15.48 0.51 -20.29
CA VAL A 226 15.35 1.70 -21.14
C VAL A 226 16.57 1.75 -22.06
N VAL A 227 16.37 1.42 -23.33
CA VAL A 227 17.38 1.67 -24.36
C VAL A 227 17.25 3.15 -24.68
N VAL A 228 18.17 3.96 -24.15
CA VAL A 228 18.39 5.30 -24.68
C VAL A 228 18.98 5.10 -26.07
N GLU A 229 18.12 5.14 -27.10
CA GLU A 229 18.60 5.15 -28.48
C GLU A 229 19.45 6.41 -28.66
N LYS A 230 20.77 6.21 -28.79
CA LYS A 230 21.65 7.26 -29.30
C LYS A 230 21.25 7.48 -30.75
N ILE A 231 20.45 8.51 -31.01
CA ILE A 231 20.22 9.02 -32.36
C ILE A 231 21.61 9.35 -32.91
N LYS A 232 22.10 8.54 -33.87
CA LYS A 232 23.31 8.89 -34.62
C LYS A 232 22.96 10.11 -35.48
N PRO A 233 23.74 11.20 -35.45
CA PRO A 233 23.49 12.34 -36.31
C PRO A 233 23.55 11.88 -37.76
N ILE A 234 22.52 12.25 -38.53
CA ILE A 234 22.45 12.07 -39.97
C ILE A 234 23.59 12.92 -40.57
N PRO A 235 24.52 12.36 -41.35
CA PRO A 235 25.53 13.16 -42.03
C PRO A 235 24.83 14.02 -43.09
N VAL A 236 24.93 15.34 -42.93
CA VAL A 236 24.55 16.30 -43.96
C VAL A 236 25.56 16.15 -45.10
N SER A 237 25.12 15.62 -46.24
CA SER A 237 25.91 15.64 -47.46
C SER A 237 26.01 17.09 -47.94
N GLU A 238 27.23 17.63 -47.98
CA GLU A 238 27.52 18.93 -48.56
C GLU A 238 27.12 18.98 -50.05
N PRO A 239 26.60 20.11 -50.54
CA PRO A 239 26.20 20.25 -51.94
C PRO A 239 27.44 20.26 -52.83
N SER A 240 27.52 19.28 -53.75
CA SER A 240 28.59 19.18 -54.74
C SER A 240 28.52 20.33 -55.75
N THR A 241 29.46 21.26 -55.66
CA THR A 241 29.82 22.16 -56.77
C THR A 241 30.55 21.35 -57.85
N GLU A 242 29.84 20.96 -58.91
CA GLU A 242 30.48 20.60 -60.18
C GLU A 242 30.11 21.63 -61.25
N ILE A 243 31.14 22.33 -61.70
CA ILE A 243 31.14 23.25 -62.85
C ILE A 243 31.11 22.39 -64.13
N PRO A 244 30.25 22.69 -65.12
CA PRO A 244 30.09 21.84 -66.29
C PRO A 244 31.28 21.98 -67.25
N THR A 245 31.85 20.86 -67.67
CA THR A 245 32.81 20.82 -68.79
C THR A 245 32.08 20.26 -70.02
N PRO A 246 32.04 20.98 -71.16
CA PRO A 246 31.30 20.53 -72.33
C PRO A 246 32.20 19.66 -73.23
N ARG A 247 31.67 18.53 -73.72
CA ARG A 247 32.23 17.92 -74.93
C ARG A 247 31.23 17.07 -75.73
N ALA A 248 30.99 17.59 -76.94
CA ALA A 248 30.73 16.95 -78.23
C ALA A 248 29.46 16.09 -78.43
N GLU A 249 28.57 16.67 -79.25
CA GLU A 249 27.83 16.11 -80.40
C GLU A 249 28.21 14.68 -80.82
N VAL A 250 27.24 13.85 -81.22
CA VAL A 250 26.76 13.68 -82.63
C VAL A 250 25.36 13.02 -82.63
N PRO A 251 24.66 12.79 -83.77
CA PRO A 251 23.39 13.42 -84.10
C PRO A 251 22.22 12.42 -84.12
N ASN A 252 20.96 12.89 -84.18
CA ASN A 252 19.99 12.14 -84.96
C ASN A 252 18.86 12.99 -85.55
N GLU A 253 18.48 12.56 -86.73
CA GLU A 253 17.69 13.22 -87.77
C GLU A 253 16.20 13.39 -87.44
N THR A 254 15.65 14.45 -88.03
CA THR A 254 14.30 14.58 -88.64
C THR A 254 13.05 14.18 -87.87
N SER A 255 12.19 15.18 -87.65
CA SER A 255 10.78 15.11 -88.03
C SER A 255 10.23 16.52 -88.20
N GLU A 256 9.85 16.85 -89.43
CA GLU A 256 8.97 17.96 -89.77
C GLU A 256 7.65 17.86 -88.98
N ALA A 257 7.06 19.00 -88.60
CA ALA A 257 5.84 19.51 -89.22
C ALA A 257 5.11 20.57 -88.35
N ILE A 258 4.54 21.54 -89.07
CA ILE A 258 3.38 22.40 -88.77
C ILE A 258 3.59 23.64 -87.88
N GLY A 259 3.52 24.82 -88.50
CA GLY A 259 3.27 26.11 -87.84
C GLY A 259 3.92 27.28 -88.55
#